data_AF-A0A0W0SN94-F1
#
_entry.id   AF-A0A0W0SN94-F1
#
_cell.length_a   1.000
_cell.length_b   1.000
_cell.length_c   1.000
_cell.angle_alpha   90.00
_cell.angle_beta   90.00
_cell.angle_gamma   90.00
#
_symmetry.space_group_name_H-M   'P 1'
#
loop_
_entity.id
_entity.type
_entity.pdbx_description
1 polymer ?
#
loop_
_entity_poly.entity_id
_entity_poly.type
_entity_poly.pdbx_seq_one_letter_code
_entity_poly.pdbx_strand_id
1 'polypeptide(L)'
;MKARFKSGKNVDILKIRERNIVEYTEKYGLRFFLDFRIDNHTGERMQAIDPNEQYLIDMMRERVSSCPKEQSISTTGTFLIVANHKILHGRPQMNIDKSLAGEYTSDGRLSKTPRLLFRSKGPRDEINFYI
;
A
#
# COMPACT_ATOMS: atom_id res chain seq x y z
N MET A 1 -0.98 16.41 -13.19
CA MET A 1 -1.18 14.95 -13.17
C MET A 1 -2.17 14.47 -12.11
N LYS A 2 -3.25 13.83 -12.57
CA LYS A 2 -4.19 13.05 -11.74
C LYS A 2 -4.08 11.56 -12.10
N ALA A 3 -4.39 10.71 -11.14
CA ALA A 3 -4.42 9.26 -11.34
C ALA A 3 -5.72 8.65 -10.85
N ARG A 4 -6.11 7.57 -11.52
CA ARG A 4 -7.15 6.64 -11.12
C ARG A 4 -6.52 5.52 -10.30
N PHE A 5 -7.05 5.32 -9.10
CA PHE A 5 -6.63 4.30 -8.16
C PHE A 5 -7.69 3.20 -8.09
N LYS A 6 -7.28 1.96 -8.42
CA LYS A 6 -8.10 0.76 -8.37
C LYS A 6 -7.72 -0.10 -7.16
N SER A 7 -8.74 -0.59 -6.46
CA SER A 7 -8.57 -1.62 -5.44
C SER A 7 -9.62 -2.68 -5.64
N GLY A 8 -9.20 -3.92 -5.92
CA GLY A 8 -9.97 -5.08 -5.48
C GLY A 8 -10.03 -5.01 -3.96
N LYS A 9 -11.23 -5.01 -3.37
CA LYS A 9 -11.36 -5.52 -2.00
C LYS A 9 -11.27 -7.04 -2.09
N ASN A 10 -11.07 -7.72 -0.97
CA ASN A 10 -11.11 -9.19 -0.88
C ASN A 10 -12.54 -9.76 -1.13
N VAL A 11 -13.36 -9.04 -1.88
CA VAL A 11 -14.78 -9.22 -2.21
C VAL A 11 -14.91 -8.59 -3.60
N ASP A 12 -15.73 -9.13 -4.50
CA ASP A 12 -15.87 -8.80 -5.94
C ASP A 12 -16.23 -7.33 -6.29
N ILE A 13 -16.04 -6.40 -5.37
CA ILE A 13 -16.27 -4.97 -5.50
C ILE A 13 -14.98 -4.28 -5.91
N LEU A 14 -14.97 -3.77 -7.14
CA LEU A 14 -13.95 -2.86 -7.63
C LEU A 14 -14.19 -1.45 -7.07
N LYS A 15 -13.27 -0.94 -6.25
CA LYS A 15 -13.27 0.45 -5.81
C LYS A 15 -12.35 1.29 -6.70
N ILE A 16 -12.91 2.29 -7.36
CA ILE A 16 -12.17 3.27 -8.16
C ILE A 16 -12.22 4.63 -7.45
N ARG A 17 -11.07 5.32 -7.40
CA ARG A 17 -10.98 6.71 -6.92
C ARG A 17 -10.03 7.49 -7.80
N GLU A 18 -10.41 8.70 -8.16
CA GLU A 18 -9.56 9.63 -8.91
C GLU A 18 -9.04 10.73 -7.97
N ARG A 19 -7.76 11.09 -8.10
CA ARG A 19 -7.16 12.18 -7.31
C ARG A 19 -5.84 12.68 -7.89
N ASN A 20 -5.38 13.83 -7.39
CA ASN A 20 -4.02 14.31 -7.66
C ASN A 20 -2.99 13.36 -7.03
N ILE A 21 -1.89 13.13 -7.74
CA ILE A 21 -0.77 12.29 -7.24
C ILE A 21 -0.01 13.01 -6.13
N VAL A 22 0.05 14.34 -6.20
CA VAL A 22 0.69 15.21 -5.22
C VAL A 22 -0.31 16.29 -4.80
N GLU A 23 -0.44 16.50 -3.50
CA GLU A 23 -1.27 17.57 -2.92
C GLU A 23 -0.43 18.33 -1.88
N TYR A 24 -0.56 19.65 -1.80
CA TYR A 24 0.04 20.44 -0.72
C TYR A 24 -1.04 20.78 0.31
N THR A 25 -0.66 20.76 1.59
CA THR A 25 -1.47 21.26 2.70
C THR A 25 -0.55 22.02 3.65
N GLU A 26 -1.02 23.11 4.25
CA GLU A 26 -0.19 23.91 5.19
C GLU A 26 0.30 23.06 6.37
N LYS A 27 -0.58 22.22 6.93
CA LYS A 27 -0.28 21.38 8.10
C LYS A 27 0.68 20.22 7.84
N TYR A 28 0.61 19.58 6.67
CA TYR A 28 1.38 18.35 6.38
C TYR A 28 2.38 18.49 5.22
N GLY A 29 2.46 19.67 4.61
CA GLY A 29 3.24 19.94 3.40
C GLY A 29 2.79 19.07 2.22
N LEU A 30 3.76 18.66 1.40
CA LEU A 30 3.53 17.80 0.22
C LEU A 30 3.10 16.38 0.60
N ARG A 31 1.99 15.91 0.06
CA ARG A 31 1.44 14.57 0.25
C ARG A 31 1.44 13.83 -1.07
N PHE A 32 2.07 12.66 -1.07
CA PHE A 32 2.13 11.79 -2.24
C PHE A 32 1.11 10.66 -2.11
N PHE A 33 0.41 10.39 -3.21
CA PHE A 33 -0.53 9.28 -3.37
C PHE A 33 -0.03 8.39 -4.50
N LEU A 34 0.69 7.34 -4.12
CA LEU A 34 1.36 6.44 -5.05
C LEU A 34 0.96 5.00 -4.73
N ASP A 35 0.63 4.22 -5.75
CA ASP A 35 0.31 2.80 -5.62
C ASP A 35 0.75 2.03 -6.88
N PHE A 36 2.03 1.66 -6.91
CA PHE A 36 2.66 1.00 -8.07
C PHE A 36 2.40 -0.51 -8.17
N ARG A 37 1.46 -1.04 -7.40
CA ARG A 37 1.15 -2.47 -7.43
C ARG A 37 0.41 -2.83 -8.72
N ILE A 38 0.64 -4.07 -9.17
CA ILE A 38 -0.09 -4.72 -10.24
C ILE A 38 -0.86 -5.86 -9.58
N ASP A 39 -2.17 -5.86 -9.78
CA ASP A 39 -3.10 -6.86 -9.28
C ASP A 39 -3.43 -7.85 -10.40
N ASN A 40 -3.49 -9.14 -10.07
CA ASN A 40 -3.69 -10.19 -11.07
C ASN A 40 -5.05 -10.10 -11.78
N HIS A 41 -6.06 -9.49 -11.15
CA HIS A 41 -7.42 -9.39 -11.70
C HIS A 41 -7.69 -8.02 -12.32
N THR A 42 -7.20 -6.96 -11.67
CA THR A 42 -7.53 -5.58 -12.03
C THR A 42 -6.41 -4.83 -12.75
N GLY A 43 -5.26 -5.48 -12.93
CA GLY A 43 -4.07 -4.91 -13.56
C GLY A 43 -3.43 -3.84 -12.68
N GLU A 44 -2.96 -2.76 -13.30
CA GLU A 44 -2.32 -1.68 -12.57
C GLU A 44 -3.28 -0.97 -11.60
N ARG A 45 -2.87 -0.86 -10.33
CA ARG A 45 -3.68 -0.23 -9.29
C ARG A 45 -3.66 1.29 -9.34
N MET A 46 -2.71 1.88 -10.06
CA MET A 46 -2.61 3.32 -10.30
C MET A 46 -2.34 3.52 -11.79
N GLN A 47 -3.19 4.32 -12.43
CA GLN A 47 -3.11 4.66 -13.85
C GLN A 47 -3.34 6.15 -14.01
N ALA A 48 -2.65 6.80 -14.94
CA ALA A 48 -2.92 8.20 -15.25
C ALA A 48 -4.35 8.36 -15.77
N ILE A 49 -4.99 9.49 -15.46
CA ILE A 49 -6.28 9.81 -16.07
C ILE A 49 -6.08 10.22 -17.53
N ASP A 50 -5.05 11.02 -17.79
CA ASP A 50 -4.59 11.34 -19.14
C ASP A 50 -3.60 10.25 -19.61
N PRO A 51 -3.91 9.50 -20.70
CA PRO A 51 -3.00 8.51 -21.25
C PRO A 51 -1.62 9.08 -21.63
N ASN A 52 -1.55 10.36 -22.02
CA ASN A 52 -0.29 11.01 -22.35
C ASN A 52 0.59 11.24 -21.12
N GLU A 53 0.06 11.15 -19.90
CA GLU A 53 0.84 11.27 -18.66
C GLU A 53 1.24 9.89 -18.09
N GLN A 54 0.75 8.78 -18.65
CA GLN A 54 0.99 7.42 -18.11
C GLN A 54 2.49 7.06 -18.05
N TYR A 55 3.28 7.51 -19.03
CA TYR A 55 4.72 7.26 -19.08
C TYR A 55 5.46 7.73 -17.82
N LEU A 56 4.96 8.78 -17.13
CA LEU A 56 5.55 9.24 -15.88
C LEU A 56 5.32 8.25 -14.73
N ILE A 57 4.13 7.65 -14.65
CA ILE A 57 3.84 6.59 -13.68
C ILE A 57 4.70 5.35 -13.95
N ASP A 58 4.83 4.97 -15.21
CA ASP A 58 5.61 3.79 -15.61
C ASP A 58 7.09 4.00 -15.28
N MET A 59 7.63 5.16 -15.63
CA MET A 59 9.00 5.54 -15.27
C MET A 59 9.21 5.53 -13.74
N MET A 60 8.26 6.06 -12.97
CA MET A 60 8.35 6.00 -11.50
C MET A 60 8.33 4.56 -11.00
N ARG A 61 7.42 3.73 -11.51
CA ARG A 61 7.25 2.31 -11.15
C ARG A 61 8.54 1.52 -11.38
N GLU A 62 9.15 1.67 -12.56
CA GLU A 62 10.41 1.00 -12.92
C GLU A 62 11.56 1.38 -11.98
N ARG A 63 11.64 2.67 -11.61
CA ARG A 63 12.69 3.21 -10.75
C ARG A 63 12.49 2.98 -9.26
N VAL A 64 11.33 2.50 -8.80
CA VAL A 64 11.11 2.22 -7.36
C VAL A 64 12.19 1.29 -6.81
N SER A 65 12.59 0.28 -7.59
CA SER A 65 13.56 -0.73 -7.17
C SER A 65 14.98 -0.19 -6.99
N SER A 66 15.34 0.89 -7.69
CA SER A 66 16.64 1.55 -7.64
C SER A 66 16.69 2.71 -6.65
N CYS A 67 15.56 3.12 -6.08
CA CYS A 67 15.52 4.14 -5.04
C CYS A 67 16.23 3.65 -3.76
N PRO A 68 16.92 4.54 -3.02
CA PRO A 68 17.42 4.22 -1.69
C PRO A 68 16.29 3.67 -0.82
N LYS A 69 16.55 2.56 -0.14
CA LYS A 69 15.57 1.87 0.68
C LYS A 69 16.19 1.44 2.00
N GLU A 70 15.43 1.65 3.07
CA GLU A 70 15.72 1.10 4.37
C GLU A 70 14.95 -0.21 4.56
N GLN A 71 15.61 -1.22 5.12
CA GLN A 71 14.99 -2.49 5.44
C GLN A 71 14.92 -2.68 6.94
N SER A 72 13.71 -2.84 7.46
CA SER A 72 13.48 -3.26 8.84
C SER A 72 13.51 -4.78 8.93
N ILE A 73 14.41 -5.34 9.75
CA ILE A 73 14.33 -6.73 10.20
C ILE A 73 13.36 -6.76 11.37
N SER A 74 12.09 -7.06 11.08
CA SER A 74 11.05 -7.11 12.12
C SER A 74 11.16 -8.40 12.92
N THR A 75 11.17 -8.26 14.25
CA THR A 75 11.03 -9.37 15.21
C THR A 75 9.67 -9.31 15.88
N THR A 76 9.22 -10.43 16.45
CA THR A 76 7.95 -10.47 17.19
C THR A 76 7.94 -9.43 18.30
N GLY A 77 6.86 -8.65 18.39
CA GLY A 77 6.73 -7.56 19.36
C GLY A 77 7.18 -6.18 18.85
N THR A 78 7.74 -6.10 17.64
CA THR A 78 8.09 -4.82 17.01
C THR A 78 6.99 -4.28 16.09
N PHE A 79 6.91 -2.97 15.96
CA PHE A 79 6.01 -2.30 15.02
C PHE A 79 6.72 -1.15 14.31
N LEU A 80 6.27 -0.86 13.09
CA LEU A 80 6.75 0.24 12.27
C LEU A 80 5.67 1.32 12.18
N ILE A 81 6.04 2.57 12.52
CA ILE A 81 5.19 3.75 12.31
C ILE A 81 5.79 4.58 11.19
N VAL A 82 4.96 4.91 10.19
CA VAL A 82 5.38 5.72 9.03
C VAL A 82 4.38 6.81 8.72
N ALA A 83 4.89 7.95 8.24
CA ALA A 83 4.09 8.97 7.59
C ALA A 83 3.68 8.49 6.19
N ASN A 84 2.48 7.92 6.06
CA ASN A 84 2.01 7.20 4.86
C ASN A 84 2.05 8.03 3.54
N HIS A 85 2.03 9.36 3.62
CA HIS A 85 2.08 10.25 2.45
C HIS A 85 3.49 10.71 2.08
N LYS A 86 4.50 10.26 2.82
CA LYS A 86 5.92 10.61 2.64
C LYS A 86 6.77 9.39 2.33
N ILE A 87 6.33 8.21 2.75
CA ILE A 87 7.09 6.96 2.65
C ILE A 87 6.25 5.92 1.89
N LEU A 88 6.85 5.38 0.83
CA LEU A 88 6.41 4.12 0.23
C LEU A 88 6.98 2.96 1.06
N HIS A 89 6.13 2.03 1.42
CA HIS A 89 6.52 0.82 2.15
C HIS A 89 5.98 -0.41 1.43
N GLY A 90 6.76 -1.49 1.49
CA GLY A 90 6.43 -2.78 0.90
C GLY A 90 6.98 -3.90 1.75
N ARG A 91 6.79 -5.13 1.29
CA ARG A 91 7.40 -6.31 1.88
C ARG A 91 7.80 -7.29 0.77
N PRO A 92 8.89 -8.04 0.93
CA PRO A 92 9.17 -9.17 0.06
C PRO A 92 8.06 -10.21 0.17
N GLN A 93 7.90 -10.99 -0.90
CA GLN A 93 7.02 -12.15 -0.88
C GLN A 93 7.49 -13.14 0.19
N MET A 94 6.55 -13.71 0.94
CA MET A 94 6.88 -14.74 1.90
C MET A 94 7.22 -16.03 1.16
N ASN A 95 8.34 -16.64 1.51
CA ASN A 95 8.73 -17.93 0.97
C ASN A 95 8.01 -19.04 1.75
N ILE A 96 6.75 -19.30 1.40
CA ILE A 96 5.95 -20.40 1.94
C ILE A 96 5.24 -21.11 0.79
N ASP A 97 5.19 -22.44 0.88
CA ASP A 97 4.41 -23.23 -0.07
C ASP A 97 2.92 -22.87 0.02
N LYS A 98 2.26 -22.74 -1.14
CA LYS A 98 0.87 -22.28 -1.22
C LYS A 98 -0.10 -23.28 -0.59
N SER A 99 0.16 -24.59 -0.71
CA SER A 99 -0.68 -25.63 -0.11
C SER A 99 -0.59 -25.58 1.42
N LEU A 100 0.63 -25.45 1.94
CA LEU A 100 0.89 -25.31 3.37
C LEU A 100 0.27 -24.03 3.96
N ALA A 101 0.36 -22.91 3.22
CA ALA A 101 -0.32 -21.68 3.61
C ALA A 101 -1.85 -21.86 3.68
N GLY A 102 -2.43 -22.60 2.73
CA GLY A 102 -3.85 -22.96 2.71
C GLY A 102 -4.27 -23.80 3.93
N GLU A 103 -3.47 -24.81 4.29
CA GLU A 103 -3.68 -25.63 5.49
C GLU A 103 -3.67 -24.79 6.78
N TYR A 104 -2.67 -23.91 6.94
CA TYR A 104 -2.62 -23.02 8.11
C TYR A 104 -3.81 -22.06 8.18
N THR A 105 -4.31 -21.58 7.04
CA THR A 105 -5.49 -20.72 7.03
C THR A 105 -6.79 -21.46 7.34
N SER A 106 -6.91 -22.74 6.98
CA SER A 106 -8.14 -23.51 7.19
C SER A 106 -8.29 -24.07 8.60
N ASP A 107 -7.20 -24.37 9.31
CA ASP A 107 -7.24 -24.81 10.73
C ASP A 107 -7.64 -23.67 11.69
N GLY A 108 -7.55 -22.39 11.27
CA GLY A 108 -7.96 -21.23 12.07
C GLY A 108 -7.15 -20.98 13.36
N ARG A 109 -6.18 -21.86 13.68
CA ARG A 109 -5.30 -21.73 14.83
C ARG A 109 -4.21 -20.70 14.55
N LEU A 110 -4.31 -19.55 15.22
CA LEU A 110 -3.30 -18.49 15.17
C LEU A 110 -1.89 -18.99 15.53
N SER A 111 -1.79 -20.01 16.40
CA SER A 111 -0.51 -20.61 16.81
C SER A 111 0.24 -21.34 15.70
N LYS A 112 -0.43 -21.74 14.62
CA LYS A 112 0.19 -22.39 13.45
C LYS A 112 0.39 -21.42 12.29
N THR A 113 -0.08 -20.18 12.41
CA THR A 113 0.07 -19.19 11.35
C THR A 113 1.53 -18.73 11.30
N PRO A 114 2.21 -18.82 10.15
CA PRO A 114 3.65 -18.53 10.03
C PRO A 114 3.99 -17.06 10.30
N ARG A 115 3.01 -16.15 10.20
CA ARG A 115 3.16 -14.73 10.50
C ARG A 115 1.83 -14.07 10.83
N LEU A 116 1.73 -13.48 12.01
CA LEU A 116 0.62 -12.61 12.40
C LEU A 116 1.06 -11.15 12.27
N LEU A 117 0.21 -10.32 11.64
CA LEU A 117 0.49 -8.90 11.43
C LEU A 117 -0.68 -8.06 11.92
N PHE A 118 -0.38 -7.12 12.81
CA PHE A 118 -1.33 -6.12 13.26
C PHE A 118 -1.09 -4.84 12.46
N ARG A 119 -2.17 -4.22 11.96
CA ARG A 119 -2.09 -2.93 11.27
C ARG A 119 -3.15 -1.99 11.80
N SER A 120 -2.72 -0.87 12.36
CA SER A 120 -3.57 0.29 12.57
C SER A 120 -3.33 1.33 11.47
N LYS A 121 -4.35 2.14 11.19
CA LYS A 121 -4.20 3.38 10.41
C LYS A 121 -4.62 4.50 11.34
N GLY A 122 -3.82 5.57 11.38
CA GLY A 122 -4.16 6.76 12.15
C GLY A 122 -5.54 7.32 11.79
N PRO A 123 -6.09 8.20 12.65
CA PRO A 123 -7.41 8.78 12.45
C PRO A 123 -7.54 9.37 11.05
N ARG A 124 -8.66 9.06 10.39
CA ARG A 124 -8.95 9.54 9.02
C ARG A 124 -9.43 10.98 8.99
N ASP A 125 -10.00 11.42 10.10
CA ASP A 125 -10.58 12.74 10.28
C ASP A 125 -9.76 13.50 11.33
N GLU A 126 -9.64 14.80 11.16
CA GLU A 126 -9.07 15.66 12.19
C GLU A 126 -9.93 15.51 13.44
N ILE A 127 -9.36 14.91 14.49
CA ILE A 127 -9.94 15.04 15.82
C ILE A 127 -9.71 16.52 16.19
N ASN A 128 -10.72 17.35 15.90
CA ASN A 128 -10.81 18.69 16.46
C ASN A 128 -10.99 18.52 17.96
N PHE A 129 -9.89 18.57 18.70
CA PHE A 129 -9.95 18.83 20.13
C PHE A 129 -10.37 20.29 20.28
N TYR A 130 -11.66 20.53 20.44
CA TYR A 130 -12.13 21.75 21.10
C TYR A 130 -11.81 21.57 22.58
N ILE A 131 -10.79 22.30 23.06
CA ILE A 131 -10.59 22.59 24.48
C ILE A 131 -11.18 23.98 24.73
#